data_AF-A0AAV0AIA2-F1
#
_entry.id   AF-A0AAV0AIA2-F1
#
_cell.length_a   1.000
_cell.length_b   1.000
_cell.length_c   1.000
_cell.angle_alpha   90.00
_cell.angle_beta   90.00
_cell.angle_gamma   90.00
#
_symmetry.space_group_name_H-M   'P 1'
#
loop_
_entity.id
_entity.type
_entity.pdbx_description
1 polymer ?
#
loop_
_entity_poly.entity_id
_entity_poly.type
_entity_poly.pdbx_seq_one_letter_code
_entity_poly.pdbx_strand_id
1 'polypeptide(L)' 'SPVFELLSRNHNRAVRKVLELNELNKWTQCLSKLTPGQRRIQIDEIFGTAGL' A
#
# COMPACT_ATOMS: atom_id res chain seq x y z
N SER A 1 -2.64 -7.05 23.14
CA SER A 1 -1.45 -7.88 22.81
C SER A 1 -0.52 -7.03 21.96
N PRO A 2 0.79 -6.96 22.28
CA PRO A 2 1.76 -6.14 21.55
C PRO A 2 1.80 -6.42 20.04
N VAL A 3 1.54 -7.67 19.64
CA VAL A 3 1.47 -8.08 18.22
C VAL A 3 0.30 -7.41 17.49
N PHE A 4 -0.86 -7.30 18.15
CA PHE A 4 -2.06 -6.68 17.56
C PHE A 4 -1.87 -5.18 17.34
N GLU A 5 -1.18 -4.50 18.25
CA GLU A 5 -0.87 -3.07 18.12
C GLU A 5 0.12 -2.80 16.97
N LEU A 6 1.12 -3.67 16.80
CA LEU A 6 2.06 -3.58 15.68
C LEU A 6 1.34 -3.76 14.34
N LEU A 7 0.49 -4.78 14.22
CA LEU A 7 -0.31 -5.03 13.01
C LEU A 7 -1.24 -3.85 12.69
N SER A 8 -1.88 -3.27 13.71
CA SER A 8 -2.74 -2.10 13.56
C SER A 8 -1.94 -0.89 13.05
N ARG A 9 -0.73 -0.66 13.57
CA ARG A 9 0.14 0.44 13.10
C ARG A 9 0.57 0.23 11.65
N ASN A 10 0.96 -0.99 11.28
CA ASN A 10 1.37 -1.31 9.91
C ASN A 10 0.20 -1.18 8.92
N HIS A 11 -0.99 -1.66 9.29
CA HIS A 11 -2.22 -1.46 8.52
C HIS A 11 -2.51 0.03 8.29
N ASN A 12 -2.47 0.84 9.34
CA ASN A 12 -2.72 2.27 9.24
C ASN A 12 -1.70 2.98 8.33
N ARG A 13 -0.44 2.55 8.33
CA ARG A 13 0.59 3.06 7.40
C ARG A 13 0.27 2.70 5.95
N ALA A 14 -0.10 1.45 5.68
CA ALA A 14 -0.51 1.00 4.35
C ALA A 14 -1.73 1.80 3.83
N VAL A 15 -2.75 1.98 4.67
CA VAL A 15 -3.96 2.75 4.32
C VAL A 15 -3.62 4.20 4.00
N ARG A 16 -2.80 4.88 4.81
CA ARG A 16 -2.35 6.25 4.52
C ARG A 16 -1.62 6.32 3.19
N LYS A 17 -0.76 5.35 2.90
CA LYS A 17 -0.02 5.33 1.63
C LYS A 17 -0.94 5.17 0.42
N VAL A 18 -1.96 4.30 0.53
CA VAL A 18 -2.99 4.16 -0.52
C VAL A 18 -3.72 5.47 -0.75
N LEU A 19 -4.08 6.20 0.32
CA LEU A 19 -4.74 7.51 0.20
C LEU A 19 -3.85 8.54 -0.48
N GLU A 20 -2.57 8.65 -0.11
CA GLU A 20 -1.60 9.53 -0.76
C GLU A 20 -1.47 9.22 -2.27
N LEU A 21 -1.35 7.94 -2.63
CA LEU A 21 -1.25 7.53 -4.03
C LEU A 21 -2.53 7.85 -4.81
N ASN A 22 -3.69 7.77 -4.16
CA ASN A 22 -4.98 8.11 -4.75
C ASN A 22 -5.11 9.63 -5.00
N GLU A 23 -4.71 10.46 -4.04
CA GLU A 23 -4.66 11.92 -4.21
C GLU A 23 -3.73 12.35 -5.36
N LEU A 24 -2.64 11.60 -5.58
CA LEU A 24 -1.70 11.83 -6.68
C LEU A 24 -2.15 11.23 -8.02
N ASN A 25 -3.34 10.61 -8.11
CA ASN A 25 -3.80 9.82 -9.26
C ASN A 25 -2.81 8.71 -9.70
N LYS A 26 -1.97 8.23 -8.77
CA LYS A 26 -1.03 7.13 -8.99
C LYS A 26 -1.60 5.78 -8.57
N TRP A 27 -2.63 5.78 -7.74
CA TRP A 27 -3.32 4.57 -7.31
C TRP A 27 -4.25 4.03 -8.40
N THR A 28 -4.06 2.78 -8.76
CA THR A 28 -4.98 2.03 -9.61
C THR A 28 -5.65 0.92 -8.81
N GLN A 29 -6.97 1.06 -8.59
CA GLN A 29 -7.81 0.03 -7.94
C GLN A 29 -7.94 -1.24 -8.80
N CYS A 30 -7.86 -1.10 -10.13
CA CYS A 30 -8.02 -2.21 -11.06
C CYS A 30 -6.65 -2.76 -11.47
N LEU A 31 -6.08 -3.66 -10.67
CA LEU A 31 -4.73 -4.20 -10.89
C LEU A 31 -4.56 -4.93 -12.23
N SER A 32 -5.65 -5.38 -12.87
CA SER A 32 -5.65 -5.96 -14.21
C SER A 32 -5.34 -4.95 -15.32
N LYS A 33 -5.50 -3.64 -15.05
CA LYS A 33 -5.10 -2.56 -15.98
C LYS A 33 -3.62 -2.21 -15.90
N LEU A 34 -2.91 -2.74 -14.90
CA LEU A 34 -1.49 -2.51 -14.72
C LEU A 34 -0.67 -3.60 -15.40
N THR A 35 0.45 -3.21 -15.99
CA THR A 35 1.50 -4.16 -16.36
C THR A 35 2.05 -4.86 -15.11
N PRO A 36 2.66 -6.06 -15.23
CA PRO A 36 3.26 -6.75 -14.08
C PRO A 36 4.27 -5.89 -13.31
N GLY A 37 5.06 -5.08 -14.01
CA GLY A 37 6.03 -4.16 -13.40
C GLY A 37 5.36 -3.04 -12.60
N GLN A 38 4.35 -2.38 -13.18
CA GLN A 38 3.60 -1.33 -12.48
C GLN A 38 2.84 -1.87 -11.26
N ARG A 39 2.28 -3.08 -11.38
CA ARG A 39 1.62 -3.76 -10.26
C ARG A 39 2.61 -4.00 -9.12
N ARG A 40 3.82 -4.45 -9.43
CA ARG A 40 4.87 -4.68 -8.44
C ARG A 40 5.31 -3.40 -7.76
N ILE A 41 5.55 -2.32 -8.52
CA ILE A 41 5.89 -1.00 -7.96
C ILE A 41 4.81 -0.51 -6.98
N GLN A 42 3.53 -0.61 -7.36
CA GLN A 42 2.42 -0.16 -6.52
C GLN A 42 2.27 -1.00 -5.24
N ILE A 43 2.49 -2.33 -5.34
CA ILE A 43 2.51 -3.23 -4.18
C ILE A 43 3.70 -2.89 -3.27
N ASP A 44 4.89 -2.75 -3.83
CA ASP A 44 6.12 -2.47 -3.09
C ASP A 44 6.04 -1.11 -2.37
N GLU A 45 5.45 -0.08 -2.97
CA GLU A 45 5.22 1.21 -2.31
C GLU A 45 4.32 1.10 -1.07
N ILE A 46 3.29 0.25 -1.11
CA ILE A 46 2.31 0.12 -0.01
C ILE A 46 2.85 -0.78 1.10
N PHE A 47 3.32 -1.97 0.75
CA PHE A 47 3.80 -2.95 1.73
C PHE A 47 5.18 -2.59 2.26
N GLY A 48 6.06 -2.02 1.43
CA GLY A 48 7.34 -1.47 1.87
C GLY A 48 7.17 -0.33 2.89
N THR A 49 6.12 0.49 2.76
CA THR A 49 5.79 1.54 3.75
C THR A 49 5.23 0.96 5.06
N ALA A 50 4.54 -0.18 4.99
CA ALA A 50 4.02 -0.89 6.16
C ALA A 50 5.12 -1.61 6.96
N GLY A 51 6.34 -1.72 6.43
CA GLY A 51 7.42 -2.51 7.02
C GLY A 51 7.11 -4.02 7.02
N LEU A 52 6.35 -4.47 6.02
CA LEU A 52 5.93 -5.86 5.79
C LEU A 52 6.75 -6.48 4.65
#